data_AF-A0A3S7JA34-F1
#
_entry.id   AF-A0A3S7JA34-F1
#
_cell.length_a   1.000
_cell.length_b   1.000
_cell.length_c   1.000
_cell.angle_alpha   90.00
_cell.angle_beta   90.00
_cell.angle_gamma   90.00
#
_symmetry.space_group_name_H-M   'P 1'
#
loop_
_entity.id
_entity.type
_entity.pdbx_description
1 polymer ?
#
loop_
_entity_poly.entity_id
_entity_poly.type
_entity_poly.pdbx_seq_one_letter_code
_entity_poly.pdbx_strand_id
1 'polypeptide(L)'
;MYYFSLFFKFIFFIIILIFALINLDHVNIKLWHNLIIKDVPVIVVICISFFSGILYHWLFTFPILLKLKNQIFKLQKELKNISKNQ
;
A
#
# COMPACT_ATOMS: atom_id res chain seq x y z
N MET A 1 -13.70 -20.56 12.99
CA MET A 1 -12.61 -20.07 13.88
C MET A 1 -11.71 -19.02 13.21
N TYR A 2 -11.36 -19.13 11.93
CA TYR A 2 -10.46 -18.19 11.24
C TYR A 2 -10.92 -16.71 11.24
N TYR A 3 -12.22 -16.44 11.05
CA TYR A 3 -12.74 -15.06 11.03
C TYR A 3 -12.67 -14.38 12.40
N PHE A 4 -12.81 -15.14 13.50
CA PHE A 4 -12.77 -14.60 14.85
C PHE A 4 -11.35 -14.15 15.24
N SER A 5 -10.33 -14.94 14.88
CA SER A 5 -8.94 -14.56 15.12
C SER A 5 -8.51 -13.36 14.28
N LEU A 6 -9.06 -13.21 13.07
CA LEU A 6 -8.86 -12.04 12.24
C LEU A 6 -9.45 -10.79 12.89
N PHE A 7 -10.70 -10.86 13.36
CA PHE A 7 -11.37 -9.74 14.05
C PHE A 7 -10.59 -9.25 15.28
N PHE A 8 -10.09 -10.18 16.11
CA PHE A 8 -9.32 -9.83 17.29
C PHE A 8 -8.00 -9.11 16.94
N LYS A 9 -7.33 -9.52 15.85
CA LYS A 9 -6.13 -8.82 15.34
C LYS A 9 -6.46 -7.39 14.90
N PHE A 10 -7.61 -7.17 14.25
CA PHE A 10 -8.06 -5.82 13.91
C PHE A 10 -8.34 -4.98 15.15
N ILE A 11 -8.98 -5.54 16.18
CA ILE A 11 -9.19 -4.84 17.46
C ILE A 11 -7.85 -4.43 18.09
N PHE A 12 -6.89 -5.34 18.19
CA PHE A 12 -5.59 -5.05 18.77
C PHE A 12 -4.85 -4.00 17.97
N PHE A 13 -4.92 -4.08 16.65
CA PHE A 13 -4.33 -3.10 15.76
C PHE A 13 -4.92 -1.70 15.98
N ILE A 14 -6.24 -1.58 16.08
CA ILE A 14 -6.91 -0.30 16.35
C ILE A 14 -6.52 0.26 17.72
N ILE A 15 -6.45 -0.59 18.75
CA ILE A 15 -6.01 -0.19 20.10
C ILE A 15 -4.59 0.36 20.05
N ILE A 16 -3.66 -0.34 19.39
CA ILE A 16 -2.27 0.10 19.23
C ILE A 16 -2.21 1.42 18.45
N LEU A 17 -3.04 1.56 17.42
CA LEU A 17 -3.10 2.79 16.60
C LEU A 17 -3.56 3.98 17.44
N ILE A 18 -4.63 3.82 18.23
CA ILE A 18 -5.14 4.85 19.13
C ILE A 18 -4.12 5.14 20.24
N PHE A 19 -3.48 4.11 20.78
CA PHE A 19 -2.42 4.25 21.78
C PHE A 19 -1.28 5.09 21.23
N ALA A 20 -0.82 4.80 20.01
CA ALA A 20 0.20 5.60 19.34
C ALA A 20 -0.27 7.04 19.08
N LEU A 21 -1.55 7.23 18.74
CA LEU A 21 -2.10 8.57 18.50
C LEU A 21 -2.12 9.45 19.75
N ILE A 22 -2.38 8.84 20.92
CA ILE A 22 -2.52 9.57 22.20
C ILE A 22 -1.17 9.73 22.92
N ASN A 23 -0.29 8.73 22.85
CA ASN A 23 0.92 8.68 23.67
C ASN A 23 2.19 9.16 22.96
N LEU A 24 2.13 9.39 21.65
CA LEU A 24 3.27 9.96 20.92
C LEU A 24 3.17 11.48 20.92
N ASP A 25 4.32 12.12 21.07
CA ASP A 25 4.41 13.57 20.99
C ASP A 25 3.94 14.09 19.63
N HIS A 26 3.41 15.30 19.66
CA HIS A 26 3.00 15.99 18.46
C HIS A 26 4.22 16.66 17.82
N VAL A 27 4.33 16.55 16.51
CA VAL A 27 5.41 17.20 15.74
C VAL A 27 4.86 18.33 14.90
N ASN A 28 5.66 19.40 14.82
CA ASN A 28 5.41 20.51 13.94
C ASN A 28 5.99 20.20 12.55
N ILE A 29 5.12 20.17 11.54
CA ILE A 29 5.52 19.86 10.17
C ILE A 29 5.71 21.19 9.44
N LYS A 30 6.95 21.45 9.02
CA LYS A 30 7.26 22.57 8.12
C LYS A 30 7.12 22.08 6.69
N LEU A 31 6.04 22.50 6.03
CA LEU A 31 5.84 22.26 4.61
C LEU A 31 6.66 23.25 3.77
N TRP A 32 6.88 22.91 2.51
CA TRP A 32 7.48 23.81 1.54
C TRP A 32 6.66 25.12 1.48
N HIS A 33 7.32 26.28 1.47
CA HIS A 33 6.69 27.62 1.45
C HIS A 33 6.17 28.14 2.81
N ASN A 34 6.92 27.91 3.90
CA ASN A 34 6.66 28.44 5.25
C ASN A 34 5.29 28.07 5.89
N LEU A 35 4.54 27.14 5.30
CA LEU A 35 3.34 26.59 5.92
C LEU A 35 3.76 25.65 7.06
N ILE A 36 3.36 25.99 8.29
CA ILE A 36 3.63 25.18 9.48
C ILE A 36 2.30 24.61 9.96
N ILE A 37 2.15 23.29 9.85
CA ILE A 37 1.04 22.59 10.50
C ILE A 37 1.53 22.18 11.88
N LYS A 38 0.93 22.78 12.90
CA LYS A 38 1.25 22.50 14.30
C LYS A 38 0.40 21.34 14.82
N ASP A 39 0.90 20.71 15.87
CA ASP A 39 0.18 19.72 16.67
C ASP A 39 -0.31 18.51 15.85
N VAL A 40 0.53 18.01 14.94
CA VAL A 40 0.22 16.80 14.18
C VAL A 40 0.83 15.59 14.88
N PRO A 41 0.04 14.53 15.18
CA PRO A 41 0.59 13.30 15.75
C PRO A 41 1.62 12.68 14.80
N VAL A 42 2.81 12.35 15.31
CA VAL A 42 3.90 11.74 14.53
C VAL A 42 3.44 10.52 13.73
N ILE A 43 2.58 9.69 14.34
CA ILE A 43 2.07 8.47 13.71
C ILE A 43 1.33 8.76 12.40
N VAL A 44 0.60 9.87 12.31
CA VAL A 44 -0.14 10.27 11.10
C VAL A 44 0.85 10.55 9.97
N VAL A 45 1.96 11.23 10.27
CA VAL A 45 3.04 11.52 9.32
C VAL A 45 3.68 10.23 8.82
N ILE A 46 4.01 9.32 9.73
CA ILE A 46 4.61 8.03 9.39
C ILE A 46 3.66 7.23 8.50
N CYS A 47 2.38 7.11 8.87
CA CYS A 47 1.39 6.40 8.08
C CYS A 47 1.24 6.98 6.67
N ILE A 48 1.11 8.30 6.53
CA ILE A 48 1.00 8.96 5.22
C ILE A 48 2.25 8.72 4.38
N SER A 49 3.44 8.84 4.98
CA SER A 49 4.70 8.59 4.27
C SER A 49 4.78 7.14 3.77
N PHE A 50 4.38 6.17 4.60
CA PHE A 50 4.36 4.76 4.25
C PHE A 50 3.37 4.46 3.12
N PHE A 51 2.15 4.99 3.21
CA PHE A 51 1.14 4.84 2.15
C PHE A 51 1.58 5.47 0.83
N SER A 52 2.21 6.65 0.89
CA SER A 52 2.76 7.28 -0.31
C SER A 52 3.83 6.39 -0.95
N GLY A 53 4.71 5.77 -0.16
CA GLY A 53 5.72 4.81 -0.64
C GLY A 53 5.11 3.60 -1.33
N ILE A 54 4.06 2.99 -0.75
CA ILE A 54 3.33 1.87 -1.38
C ILE A 54 2.69 2.32 -2.70
N LEU A 55 2.05 3.50 -2.72
CA LEU A 55 1.40 4.02 -3.90
C LEU A 55 2.41 4.25 -5.04
N TYR A 56 3.56 4.85 -4.72
CA TYR A 56 4.66 4.99 -5.67
C TYR A 56 5.16 3.64 -6.15
N HIS A 57 5.44 2.71 -5.25
CA HIS A 57 5.92 1.37 -5.62
C HIS A 57 4.94 0.64 -6.54
N TRP A 58 3.64 0.73 -6.25
CA TRP A 58 2.60 0.15 -7.08
C TRP A 58 2.56 0.78 -8.47
N LEU A 59 2.66 2.11 -8.55
CA LEU A 59 2.71 2.84 -9.82
C LEU A 59 3.93 2.45 -10.67
N PHE A 60 5.10 2.29 -10.03
CA PHE A 60 6.33 1.83 -10.69
C PHE A 60 6.26 0.37 -11.16
N THR A 61 5.52 -0.48 -10.44
CA THR A 61 5.37 -1.91 -10.79
C THR A 61 4.32 -2.14 -11.89
N PHE A 62 3.39 -1.20 -12.06
CA PHE A 62 2.34 -1.25 -13.08
C PHE A 62 2.82 -1.49 -14.53
N PRO A 63 3.85 -0.79 -15.07
CA PRO A 63 4.33 -1.04 -16.43
C PRO A 63 4.95 -2.43 -16.62
N ILE A 64 5.59 -2.97 -15.59
CA ILE A 64 6.15 -4.33 -15.61
C ILE A 64 5.04 -5.37 -15.72
N LEU A 65 3.98 -5.21 -14.91
CA LEU A 65 2.79 -6.07 -14.94
C LEU A 65 2.10 -6.04 -16.32
N LEU A 66 2.01 -4.86 -16.96
CA LEU A 66 1.45 -4.71 -18.31
C LEU A 66 2.27 -5.45 -19.37
N LYS A 67 3.61 -5.32 -19.34
CA LYS A 67 4.49 -6.03 -20.27
C LYS A 67 4.35 -7.55 -20.12
N LEU A 68 4.31 -8.04 -18.88
CA LEU A 68 4.14 -9.47 -18.58
C LEU A 68 2.78 -9.99 -19.07
N LYS A 69 1.69 -9.25 -18.84
CA LYS A 69 0.36 -9.61 -19.35
C LYS A 69 0.35 -9.76 -20.88
N ASN A 70 0.97 -8.81 -21.59
CA ASN A 70 1.02 -8.85 -23.05
C ASN A 70 1.83 -10.06 -23.56
N GLN A 71 2.93 -10.41 -22.89
CA GLN A 71 3.73 -11.59 -23.22
C GLN A 71 2.95 -12.89 -22.99
N ILE A 72 2.27 -13.01 -21.85
CA ILE A 72 1.42 -14.17 -21.54
C ILE A 72 0.33 -14.32 -22.59
N PHE A 73 -0.31 -13.23 -23.01
CA PHE A 73 -1.36 -13.29 -24.04
C PHE A 73 -0.83 -13.76 -25.41
N LYS A 74 0.38 -13.32 -25.79
CA LYS A 74 1.05 -13.82 -27.01
C LYS A 74 1.35 -15.31 -26.93
N LEU A 75 1.93 -15.76 -25.81
CA LEU A 75 2.24 -17.18 -25.59
C LEU A 75 0.97 -18.05 -25.59
N GLN A 76 -0.11 -17.60 -24.95
CA GLN A 76 -1.40 -18.30 -24.99
C GLN A 76 -1.96 -18.40 -26.42
N LYS A 77 -1.81 -17.36 -27.23
CA LYS A 77 -2.24 -17.37 -28.64
C LYS A 77 -1.42 -18.34 -29.48
N GLU A 78 -0.11 -18.41 -29.26
CA GLU A 78 0.78 -19.37 -29.93
C GLU A 78 0.45 -20.82 -29.57
N LEU A 79 0.27 -21.12 -28.28
CA LEU A 79 -0.15 -22.46 -27.83
C LEU A 79 -1.48 -22.89 -28.44
N LYS A 80 -2.46 -21.98 -28.51
CA LYS A 80 -3.77 -22.25 -29.11
C LYS A 80 -3.67 -22.56 -30.61
N ASN A 81 -2.76 -21.92 -31.33
CA ASN A 81 -2.55 -22.17 -32.75
C ASN A 81 -1.83 -23.50 -33.00
N ILE A 82 -0.84 -23.86 -32.16
CA ILE A 82 -0.13 -25.15 -32.25
C ILE A 82 -1.10 -26.31 -32.01
N SER A 83 -1.93 -26.24 -30.96
CA SER A 83 -2.94 -27.26 -30.63
C SER A 83 -3.99 -27.46 -31.72
N LYS A 84 -4.16 -26.52 -32.65
CA LYS A 84 -5.18 -26.59 -33.72
C LYS A 84 -4.64 -27.21 -35.02
N ASN A 85 -3.32 -27.31 -35.16
CA ASN A 85 -2.63 -27.86 -36.34
C ASN A 85 -2.11 -29.30 -36.14
N GLN A 86 -2.40 -29.92 -34.98
CA GLN A 86 -2.29 -31.36 -34.74
C GLN A 86 -3.68 -31.99 -34.84
#